data_AF-A0A9P4GIH3-F1
#
_entry.id   AF-A0A9P4GIH3-F1
#
_cell.length_a   1.000
_cell.length_b   1.000
_cell.length_c   1.000
_cell.angle_alpha   90.00
_cell.angle_beta   90.00
_cell.angle_gamma   90.00
#
_symmetry.space_group_name_H-M   'P 1'
#
loop_
_entity.id
_entity.type
_entity.pdbx_description
1 polymer ?
#
loop_
_entity_poly.entity_id
_entity_poly.type
_entity_poly.pdbx_seq_one_letter_code
_entity_poly.pdbx_strand_id
1 'polypeptide(L)'
;MSSPFISEDTYEHAIDVAPEAHGKTPSYSQTSLSPQNVAHFGNVGFLADNLLYVEQESQQLETLSTLNSSSPPQNDVGLHQTMFGSFGESFTTVHDGSYRPSEGLIHSQRLDGQNTALVVVPPALSQVQQTSQPRQANGVYFDNFNHGINALPPFWRCPANDTSIPTTDDHRQYWAGRLLAGMNNLTDVFDKPSAAFRKHWFDPSWYTAPHRESVCWEILAIAEGLHRSRPFALQTFDPQFWKQTFKTRDWTFSQRMEKIITLLTYSKARCERLLGGMSMHHVVGNPVTLLSSTRGNAKQNRRRQDFLEAGREAQKLDPALGVVEDPATSPDNLSRNARQNLKRQRLLEVGRAAKRQKTEL
;
A
#
# COMPACT_ATOMS: atom_id res chain seq x y z
N MET A 1 -48.16 35.84 23.22
CA MET A 1 -48.65 34.89 22.20
C MET A 1 -47.60 33.80 22.11
N SER A 2 -47.85 32.72 22.84
CA SER A 2 -46.87 31.69 23.18
C SER A 2 -46.98 30.51 22.20
N SER A 3 -45.86 30.13 21.59
CA SER A 3 -45.75 28.93 20.76
C SER A 3 -45.85 27.66 21.62
N PRO A 4 -46.49 26.58 21.10
CA PRO A 4 -46.52 25.30 21.79
C PRO A 4 -45.24 24.50 21.51
N PHE A 5 -44.82 23.85 22.58
CA PHE A 5 -43.75 22.87 22.74
C PHE A 5 -44.25 21.53 22.17
N ILE A 6 -43.51 20.92 21.24
CA ILE A 6 -43.80 19.56 20.75
C ILE A 6 -42.86 18.61 21.49
N SER A 7 -43.44 17.75 22.32
CA SER A 7 -42.80 16.58 22.91
C SER A 7 -43.23 15.33 22.14
N GLU A 8 -42.29 14.64 21.51
CA GLU A 8 -42.45 13.26 21.06
C GLU A 8 -41.38 12.42 21.77
N ASP A 9 -41.77 11.84 22.89
CA ASP A 9 -41.14 10.65 23.48
C ASP A 9 -42.17 9.53 23.45
N THR A 10 -41.68 8.29 23.39
CA THR A 10 -42.37 6.99 23.56
C THR A 10 -42.69 6.23 22.26
N TYR A 11 -41.66 5.60 21.68
CA TYR A 11 -41.82 4.38 20.89
C TYR A 11 -41.42 3.19 21.78
N GLU A 12 -42.42 2.57 22.40
CA GLU A 12 -42.31 1.23 22.98
C GLU A 12 -42.35 0.20 21.83
N HIS A 13 -41.25 -0.52 21.62
CA HIS A 13 -41.26 -1.73 20.81
C HIS A 13 -41.28 -2.95 21.74
N ALA A 14 -42.42 -3.64 21.73
CA ALA A 14 -42.61 -4.97 22.27
C ALA A 14 -41.62 -5.95 21.62
N ILE A 15 -40.83 -6.63 22.46
CA ILE A 15 -40.06 -7.81 22.08
C ILE A 15 -40.92 -9.01 22.49
N ASP A 16 -41.49 -9.68 21.48
CA ASP A 16 -42.17 -10.96 21.65
C ASP A 16 -41.16 -12.01 22.16
N VAL A 17 -41.47 -12.56 23.33
CA VAL A 17 -40.77 -13.64 24.00
C VAL A 17 -41.17 -14.96 23.34
N ALA A 18 -40.22 -15.59 22.64
CA ALA A 18 -40.39 -16.95 22.13
C ALA A 18 -40.26 -17.99 23.27
N PRO A 19 -41.06 -19.07 23.26
CA PRO A 19 -41.12 -20.03 24.36
C PRO A 19 -39.93 -21.00 24.37
N GLU A 20 -39.50 -21.31 25.59
CA GLU A 20 -38.44 -22.26 25.94
C GLU A 20 -38.75 -23.69 25.44
N ALA A 21 -37.89 -24.21 24.57
CA ALA A 21 -37.87 -25.62 24.20
C ALA A 21 -36.82 -26.36 25.04
N HIS A 22 -37.29 -27.06 26.07
CA HIS A 22 -36.55 -28.12 26.74
C HIS A 22 -36.23 -29.25 25.74
N GLY A 23 -34.95 -29.61 25.57
CA GLY A 23 -34.59 -30.74 24.72
C GLY A 23 -33.11 -31.09 24.63
N LYS A 24 -32.66 -31.94 25.56
CA LYS A 24 -31.58 -32.94 25.40
C LYS A 24 -30.16 -32.44 25.09
N THR A 25 -29.35 -32.42 26.15
CA THR A 25 -27.89 -32.48 26.11
C THR A 25 -27.40 -33.75 25.42
N PRO A 26 -26.52 -33.69 24.40
CA PRO A 26 -25.77 -34.85 23.97
C PRO A 26 -24.62 -35.14 24.95
N SER A 27 -24.68 -36.34 25.54
CA SER A 27 -23.59 -36.97 26.29
C SER A 27 -22.37 -37.16 25.39
N TYR A 28 -21.27 -36.47 25.70
CA TYR A 28 -19.96 -36.77 25.13
C TYR A 28 -19.33 -37.91 25.94
N SER A 29 -19.39 -39.11 25.39
CA SER A 29 -18.59 -40.24 25.84
C SER A 29 -17.10 -39.95 25.60
N GLN A 30 -16.33 -39.99 26.68
CA GLN A 30 -14.88 -39.91 26.68
C GLN A 30 -14.29 -41.12 25.95
N THR A 31 -13.71 -40.90 24.78
CA THR A 31 -12.83 -41.88 24.14
C THR A 31 -11.41 -41.64 24.63
N SER A 32 -10.91 -42.51 25.50
CA SER A 32 -9.51 -42.54 25.90
C SER A 32 -8.64 -42.88 24.69
N LEU A 33 -7.87 -41.91 24.21
CA LEU A 33 -6.81 -42.16 23.22
C LEU A 33 -5.48 -42.39 23.94
N SER A 34 -4.87 -43.51 23.58
CA SER A 34 -3.57 -44.01 24.02
C SER A 34 -2.42 -43.08 23.60
N PRO A 35 -1.35 -42.89 24.41
CA PRO A 35 -0.24 -42.02 24.07
C PRO A 35 0.85 -42.79 23.32
N GLN A 36 0.85 -42.76 21.98
CA GLN A 36 2.02 -43.12 21.19
C GLN A 36 2.18 -42.18 19.99
N ASN A 37 3.38 -41.60 19.89
CA ASN A 37 3.95 -40.72 18.85
C ASN A 37 4.05 -39.23 19.21
N VAL A 38 5.05 -38.94 20.05
CA VAL A 38 5.70 -37.64 20.12
C VAL A 38 6.50 -37.46 18.83
N ALA A 39 5.87 -36.86 17.81
CA ALA A 39 6.59 -36.33 16.66
C ALA A 39 7.32 -35.05 17.10
N HIS A 40 8.64 -35.09 17.01
CA HIS A 40 9.57 -34.00 17.26
C HIS A 40 9.29 -32.87 16.25
N PHE A 41 8.51 -31.86 16.65
CA PHE A 41 8.41 -30.63 15.86
C PHE A 41 9.68 -29.83 16.09
N GLY A 42 10.49 -29.80 15.03
CA GLY A 42 11.74 -29.07 14.96
C GLY A 42 11.54 -27.60 15.29
N ASN A 43 12.38 -27.15 16.21
CA ASN A 43 12.64 -25.76 16.55
C ASN A 43 13.05 -25.00 15.28
N VAL A 44 12.15 -24.20 14.70
CA VAL A 44 12.45 -23.38 13.53
C VAL A 44 13.18 -22.14 14.01
N GLY A 45 14.51 -22.22 14.03
CA GLY A 45 15.39 -21.08 14.27
C GLY A 45 15.23 -20.05 13.16
N PHE A 46 14.38 -19.05 13.37
CA PHE A 46 14.30 -17.88 12.52
C PHE A 46 15.14 -16.75 13.13
N LEU A 47 16.09 -16.25 12.33
CA LEU A 47 16.92 -15.03 12.51
C LEU A 47 18.38 -15.18 12.99
N ALA A 48 19.14 -16.21 12.58
CA ALA A 48 20.61 -16.19 12.69
C ALA A 48 21.42 -16.55 11.43
N ASP A 49 20.83 -17.18 10.40
CA ASP A 49 21.63 -17.82 9.33
C ASP A 49 21.84 -16.99 8.04
N ASN A 50 21.82 -15.66 8.11
CA ASN A 50 22.22 -14.81 6.97
C ASN A 50 23.64 -14.22 7.10
N LEU A 51 24.43 -14.65 8.10
CA LEU A 51 25.81 -14.19 8.30
C LEU A 51 26.86 -15.31 8.28
N LEU A 52 26.46 -16.59 8.26
CA LEU A 52 27.40 -17.72 8.24
C LEU A 52 27.61 -18.36 6.85
N TYR A 53 26.86 -17.95 5.82
CA TYR A 53 26.94 -18.56 4.49
C TYR A 53 28.11 -18.02 3.63
N VAL A 54 28.78 -16.94 4.05
CA VAL A 54 29.89 -16.33 3.30
C VAL A 54 31.26 -16.93 3.66
N GLU A 55 31.40 -17.57 4.83
CA GLU A 55 32.67 -18.21 5.25
C GLU A 55 32.84 -19.66 4.76
N GLN A 56 31.78 -20.29 4.25
CA GLN A 56 31.84 -21.68 3.79
C GLN A 56 32.13 -21.81 2.27
N GLU A 57 31.90 -20.77 1.47
CA GLU A 57 32.28 -20.74 0.05
C GLU A 57 33.78 -20.45 -0.19
N SER A 58 34.47 -19.82 0.77
CA SER A 58 35.92 -19.56 0.66
C SER A 58 36.77 -20.81 0.87
N GLN A 59 36.25 -21.87 1.51
CA GLN A 59 36.96 -23.15 1.67
C GLN A 59 36.71 -24.15 0.53
N GLN A 60 35.66 -23.98 -0.28
CA GLN A 60 35.40 -24.87 -1.43
C GLN A 60 36.10 -24.43 -2.72
N LEU A 61 36.56 -23.17 -2.81
CA LEU A 61 37.28 -22.65 -3.98
C LEU A 61 38.78 -22.99 -4.02
N GLU A 62 39.38 -23.46 -2.92
CA GLU A 62 40.78 -23.93 -2.94
C GLU A 62 40.95 -25.39 -3.40
N THR A 63 39.89 -26.21 -3.32
CA THR A 63 39.93 -27.64 -3.70
C THR A 63 39.64 -27.96 -5.17
N LEU A 64 39.33 -26.98 -6.01
CA LEU A 64 38.99 -27.20 -7.43
C LEU A 64 40.04 -26.66 -8.44
N SER A 65 41.22 -26.21 -7.97
CA SER A 65 42.29 -25.70 -8.84
C SER A 65 43.24 -26.78 -9.39
N THR A 66 43.04 -28.06 -9.04
CA THR A 66 43.82 -29.18 -9.56
C THR A 66 42.89 -30.25 -10.12
N LEU A 67 42.46 -30.09 -11.38
CA LEU A 67 42.24 -31.14 -12.38
C LEU A 67 41.50 -30.57 -13.61
N ASN A 68 41.89 -31.10 -14.77
CA ASN A 68 41.26 -30.97 -16.09
C ASN A 68 41.54 -29.74 -16.96
N SER A 69 42.66 -29.86 -17.68
CA SER A 69 42.78 -29.56 -19.10
C SER A 69 42.09 -30.65 -19.94
N SER A 70 40.91 -30.37 -20.49
CA SER A 70 40.43 -31.01 -21.74
C SER A 70 39.26 -30.21 -22.34
N SER A 71 39.36 -29.99 -23.65
CA SER A 71 38.47 -29.16 -24.47
C SER A 71 37.03 -29.69 -24.54
N PRO A 72 36.00 -28.82 -24.64
CA PRO A 72 34.63 -29.26 -24.87
C PRO A 72 34.27 -29.31 -26.38
N PRO A 73 33.41 -30.26 -26.80
CA PRO A 73 32.78 -30.24 -28.11
C PRO A 73 31.56 -29.31 -28.12
N GLN A 74 31.34 -28.68 -29.27
CA GLN A 74 30.16 -27.87 -29.58
C GLN A 74 28.90 -28.74 -29.57
N ASN A 75 27.85 -28.29 -28.90
CA ASN A 75 26.49 -28.71 -29.21
C ASN A 75 25.48 -27.58 -28.99
N ASP A 76 24.64 -27.49 -30.01
CA ASP A 76 23.59 -26.54 -30.31
C ASP A 76 22.34 -26.86 -29.48
N VAL A 77 21.82 -25.92 -28.68
CA VAL A 77 20.50 -26.05 -28.05
C VAL A 77 19.81 -24.69 -28.00
N GLY A 78 18.65 -24.63 -28.65
CA GLY A 78 17.81 -23.45 -28.82
C GLY A 78 17.24 -22.89 -27.51
N LEU A 79 17.39 -21.58 -27.34
CA LEU A 79 16.79 -20.79 -26.27
C LEU A 79 15.31 -20.50 -26.57
N HIS A 80 14.42 -21.12 -25.78
CA HIS A 80 13.04 -20.64 -25.62
C HIS A 80 13.04 -19.45 -24.64
N GLN A 81 12.79 -18.25 -25.17
CA GLN A 81 12.70 -17.02 -24.40
C GLN A 81 11.29 -16.83 -23.84
N THR A 82 11.08 -17.16 -22.56
CA THR A 82 9.86 -16.81 -21.84
C THR A 82 9.96 -15.37 -21.31
N MET A 83 9.15 -14.48 -21.89
CA MET A 83 8.99 -13.09 -21.48
C MET A 83 8.18 -12.99 -20.18
N PHE A 84 8.83 -12.68 -19.06
CA PHE A 84 8.18 -12.11 -17.89
C PHE A 84 8.09 -10.59 -18.05
N GLY A 85 6.86 -10.11 -18.29
CA GLY A 85 6.56 -8.68 -18.41
C GLY A 85 6.68 -7.98 -17.05
N SER A 86 7.74 -7.19 -16.89
CA SER A 86 7.90 -6.22 -15.80
C SER A 86 6.86 -5.10 -15.94
N PHE A 87 5.83 -5.11 -15.10
CA PHE A 87 4.90 -3.99 -14.95
C PHE A 87 5.54 -2.92 -14.04
N GLY A 88 6.45 -2.15 -14.61
CA GLY A 88 6.92 -0.89 -14.04
C GLY A 88 5.91 0.22 -14.28
N GLU A 89 4.94 0.39 -13.38
CA GLU A 89 4.17 1.65 -13.33
C GLU A 89 4.98 2.72 -12.60
N SER A 90 5.70 3.51 -13.40
CA SER A 90 6.31 4.77 -12.98
C SER A 90 5.23 5.73 -12.49
N PHE A 91 5.31 6.14 -11.23
CA PHE A 91 4.41 7.13 -10.64
C PHE A 91 4.81 8.53 -11.15
N THR A 92 4.33 8.93 -12.33
CA THR A 92 4.45 10.32 -12.80
C THR A 92 3.30 11.15 -12.25
N THR A 93 3.57 11.87 -11.16
CA THR A 93 2.71 12.95 -10.69
C THR A 93 2.79 14.10 -11.71
N VAL A 94 1.81 14.20 -12.60
CA VAL A 94 1.68 15.35 -13.50
C VAL A 94 1.17 16.53 -12.68
N HIS A 95 2.06 17.47 -12.35
CA HIS A 95 1.69 18.80 -11.92
C HIS A 95 1.24 19.60 -13.14
N ASP A 96 -0.08 19.66 -13.38
CA ASP A 96 -0.68 20.60 -14.32
C ASP A 96 -0.75 21.97 -13.62
N GLY A 97 0.28 22.78 -13.86
CA GLY A 97 0.34 24.18 -13.51
C GLY A 97 -0.29 25.02 -14.62
N SER A 98 -1.59 25.27 -14.53
CA SER A 98 -2.27 26.30 -15.33
C SER A 98 -3.23 27.10 -14.45
N TYR A 99 -2.64 28.02 -13.66
CA TYR A 99 -3.39 29.07 -12.99
C TYR A 99 -3.70 30.16 -14.02
N ARG A 100 -4.94 30.22 -14.52
CA ARG A 100 -5.47 31.38 -15.25
C ARG A 100 -6.22 32.28 -14.25
N PRO A 101 -5.91 33.58 -14.16
CA PRO A 101 -6.71 34.51 -13.40
C PRO A 101 -7.98 34.84 -14.18
N SER A 102 -9.14 34.66 -13.55
CA SER A 102 -10.41 35.20 -14.03
C SER A 102 -10.50 36.68 -13.65
N GLU A 103 -10.49 37.55 -14.66
CA GLU A 103 -10.96 38.92 -14.55
C GLU A 103 -12.48 38.92 -14.34
N GLY A 104 -12.96 39.69 -13.36
CA GLY A 104 -14.38 39.75 -13.06
C GLY A 104 -14.71 40.59 -11.82
N LEU A 105 -14.61 41.91 -12.00
CA LEU A 105 -15.47 42.95 -11.42
C LEU A 105 -15.98 42.76 -9.98
N ILE A 106 -15.29 43.36 -8.99
CA ILE A 106 -15.88 43.68 -7.69
C ILE A 106 -15.81 45.19 -7.44
N HIS A 107 -16.98 45.69 -7.11
CA HIS A 107 -17.37 47.05 -6.81
C HIS A 107 -16.53 47.67 -5.68
N SER A 108 -16.12 48.92 -5.90
CA SER A 108 -15.38 49.76 -4.96
C SER A 108 -16.22 50.06 -3.71
N GLN A 109 -15.70 49.77 -2.52
CA GLN A 109 -15.80 50.67 -1.38
C GLN A 109 -14.48 50.71 -0.63
N ARG A 110 -13.91 51.92 -0.63
CA ARG A 110 -12.66 52.34 -0.02
C ARG A 110 -12.91 52.60 1.46
N LEU A 111 -12.24 51.84 2.32
CA LEU A 111 -11.99 52.23 3.71
C LEU A 111 -10.48 52.18 3.92
N ASP A 112 -9.90 53.38 3.98
CA ASP A 112 -8.49 53.62 4.25
C ASP A 112 -8.21 53.25 5.72
N GLY A 113 -7.81 52.00 5.95
CA GLY A 113 -7.30 51.50 7.22
C GLY A 113 -5.88 50.99 7.03
N GLN A 114 -4.91 51.74 7.53
CA GLN A 114 -3.49 51.37 7.53
C GLN A 114 -3.30 50.07 8.32
N ASN A 115 -3.23 48.95 7.60
CA ASN A 115 -2.92 47.64 8.16
C ASN A 115 -1.48 47.30 7.76
N THR A 116 -0.53 47.62 8.64
CA THR A 116 0.86 47.15 8.57
C THR A 116 0.88 45.64 8.82
N ALA A 117 0.52 44.87 7.80
CA ALA A 117 0.66 43.42 7.80
C ALA A 117 2.17 43.09 7.82
N LEU A 118 2.67 42.72 8.99
CA LEU A 118 3.96 42.07 9.16
C LEU A 118 3.98 40.83 8.26
N VAL A 119 4.70 40.92 7.14
CA VAL A 119 5.03 39.78 6.30
C VAL A 119 5.95 38.89 7.13
N VAL A 120 5.36 37.92 7.84
CA VAL A 120 6.10 36.83 8.46
C VAL A 120 6.62 35.96 7.32
N VAL A 121 7.85 36.26 6.88
CA VAL A 121 8.59 35.40 5.97
C VAL A 121 8.71 34.04 6.67
N PRO A 122 8.13 32.97 6.13
CA PRO A 122 8.28 31.65 6.72
C PRO A 122 9.78 31.33 6.80
N PRO A 123 10.28 30.84 7.94
CA PRO A 123 11.69 30.49 8.07
C PRO A 123 12.03 29.54 6.92
N ALA A 124 12.95 29.97 6.06
CA ALA A 124 13.42 29.18 4.95
C ALA A 124 13.77 27.79 5.48
N LEU A 125 13.13 26.76 4.91
CA LEU A 125 13.48 25.36 5.15
C LEU A 125 14.98 25.26 4.91
N SER A 126 15.75 25.30 6.00
CA SER A 126 17.19 25.28 5.97
C SER A 126 17.55 24.01 5.24
N GLN A 127 18.24 24.15 4.10
CA GLN A 127 18.80 23.02 3.39
C GLN A 127 19.55 22.21 4.43
N VAL A 128 19.06 21.01 4.72
CA VAL A 128 19.76 20.07 5.58
C VAL A 128 21.14 19.93 4.92
N GLN A 129 22.15 20.52 5.55
CA GLN A 129 23.52 20.39 5.10
C GLN A 129 23.77 18.89 5.02
N GLN A 130 23.80 18.37 3.80
CA GLN A 130 24.35 17.06 3.54
C GLN A 130 25.79 17.19 4.01
N THR A 131 26.06 16.71 5.22
CA THR A 131 27.42 16.52 5.69
C THR A 131 28.00 15.52 4.72
N SER A 132 28.68 16.01 3.68
CA SER A 132 29.35 15.21 2.68
C SER A 132 30.43 14.44 3.42
N GLN A 133 30.07 13.23 3.87
CA GLN A 133 31.00 12.27 4.44
C GLN A 133 32.14 12.14 3.42
N PRO A 134 33.39 12.40 3.83
CA PRO A 134 34.49 12.38 2.90
C PRO A 134 34.59 10.98 2.28
N ARG A 135 34.64 10.93 0.95
CA ARG A 135 34.81 9.69 0.21
C ARG A 135 36.15 9.07 0.61
N GLN A 136 36.16 7.78 0.93
CA GLN A 136 37.39 7.07 1.26
C GLN A 136 38.29 6.93 0.02
N ALA A 137 39.58 6.67 0.23
CA ALA A 137 40.57 6.55 -0.85
C ALA A 137 40.24 5.42 -1.85
N ASN A 138 39.58 4.35 -1.38
CA ASN A 138 39.08 3.24 -2.20
C ASN A 138 37.78 3.57 -2.97
N GLY A 139 37.23 4.77 -2.80
CA GLY A 139 36.03 5.24 -3.50
C GLY A 139 34.69 4.83 -2.86
N VAL A 140 34.67 4.11 -1.73
CA VAL A 140 33.44 3.88 -0.96
C VAL A 140 33.25 4.93 0.13
N TYR A 141 32.05 5.02 0.70
CA TYR A 141 31.75 5.96 1.79
C TYR A 141 31.89 5.33 3.18
N PHE A 142 31.86 4.00 3.26
CA PHE A 142 31.80 3.27 4.53
C PHE A 142 32.72 2.05 4.49
N ASP A 143 33.38 1.77 5.61
CA ASP A 143 34.33 0.65 5.75
C ASP A 143 33.64 -0.71 5.79
N ASN A 144 32.38 -0.75 6.21
CA ASN A 144 31.59 -1.96 6.33
C ASN A 144 30.08 -1.64 6.37
N PHE A 145 29.26 -2.70 6.31
CA PHE A 145 27.81 -2.59 6.36
C PHE A 145 27.31 -1.85 7.61
N ASN A 146 27.83 -2.18 8.79
CA ASN A 146 27.43 -1.53 10.05
C ASN A 146 27.71 -0.02 10.03
N HIS A 147 28.83 0.40 9.43
CA HIS A 147 29.15 1.82 9.29
C HIS A 147 28.14 2.52 8.37
N GLY A 148 27.81 1.94 7.21
CA GLY A 148 26.80 2.50 6.31
C GLY A 148 25.40 2.57 6.91
N ILE A 149 25.05 1.56 7.72
CA ILE A 149 23.79 1.51 8.45
C ILE A 149 23.73 2.55 9.58
N ASN A 150 24.82 2.75 10.32
CA ASN A 150 24.90 3.77 11.37
C ASN A 150 24.90 5.21 10.84
N ALA A 151 25.20 5.39 9.55
CA ALA A 151 25.08 6.68 8.87
C ALA A 151 23.63 7.06 8.50
N LEU A 152 22.68 6.13 8.61
CA LEU A 152 21.25 6.43 8.49
C LEU A 152 20.81 7.40 9.61
N PRO A 153 19.76 8.21 9.39
CA PRO A 153 19.38 9.28 10.32
C PRO A 153 19.22 8.76 11.77
N PRO A 154 20.08 9.19 12.71
CA PRO A 154 20.14 8.60 14.07
C PRO A 154 18.91 8.92 14.93
N PHE A 155 18.04 9.80 14.45
CA PHE A 155 16.93 10.39 15.21
C PHE A 155 15.59 9.68 15.05
N TRP A 156 15.50 8.66 14.19
CA TRP A 156 14.25 7.88 14.08
C TRP A 156 14.23 6.78 15.13
N ARG A 157 13.31 6.87 16.10
CA ARG A 157 13.11 5.87 17.16
C ARG A 157 11.64 5.74 17.51
N CYS A 158 11.24 4.53 17.87
CA CYS A 158 9.99 4.26 18.55
C CYS A 158 10.08 4.61 20.05
N PRO A 159 8.93 4.77 20.75
CA PRO A 159 8.91 4.97 22.19
C PRO A 159 9.67 3.87 22.93
N ALA A 160 10.57 4.23 23.84
CA ALA A 160 11.47 3.27 24.49
C ALA A 160 10.76 2.28 25.43
N ASN A 161 9.67 2.71 26.07
CA ASN A 161 8.94 1.92 27.09
C ASN A 161 7.58 1.45 26.55
N ASP A 162 7.59 0.87 25.36
CA ASP A 162 6.37 0.38 24.72
C ASP A 162 6.01 -1.04 25.20
N THR A 163 5.04 -1.10 26.12
CA THR A 163 4.53 -2.37 26.68
C THR A 163 3.66 -3.16 25.71
N SER A 164 3.32 -2.59 24.54
CA SER A 164 2.49 -3.27 23.54
C SER A 164 3.27 -4.15 22.56
N ILE A 165 4.61 -4.13 22.62
CA ILE A 165 5.46 -5.04 21.84
C ILE A 165 5.24 -6.47 22.35
N PRO A 166 4.91 -7.44 21.48
CA PRO A 166 4.67 -8.81 21.89
C PRO A 166 5.94 -9.45 22.45
N THR A 167 5.85 -10.04 23.64
CA THR A 167 6.96 -10.73 24.31
C THR A 167 6.82 -12.26 24.27
N THR A 168 5.59 -12.75 24.13
CA THR A 168 5.24 -14.18 24.07
C THR A 168 4.74 -14.55 22.67
N ASP A 169 4.83 -15.82 22.32
CA ASP A 169 4.34 -16.30 21.02
C ASP A 169 2.83 -16.22 20.91
N ASP A 170 2.09 -16.41 22.00
CA ASP A 170 0.64 -16.21 22.03
C ASP A 170 0.25 -14.77 21.65
N HIS A 171 1.00 -13.77 22.13
CA HIS A 171 0.80 -12.38 21.74
C HIS A 171 1.15 -12.14 20.26
N ARG A 172 2.18 -12.81 19.74
CA ARG A 172 2.52 -12.73 18.31
C ARG A 172 1.42 -13.36 17.44
N GLN A 173 0.93 -14.54 17.83
CA GLN A 173 -0.19 -15.21 17.18
C GLN A 173 -1.45 -14.36 17.20
N TYR A 174 -1.75 -13.68 18.31
CA TYR A 174 -2.86 -12.72 18.37
C TYR A 174 -2.74 -11.63 17.29
N TRP A 175 -1.58 -11.00 17.15
CA TRP A 175 -1.37 -9.97 16.13
C TRP A 175 -1.39 -10.52 14.70
N ALA A 176 -0.77 -11.68 14.46
CA ALA A 176 -0.79 -12.35 13.17
C ALA A 176 -2.22 -12.73 12.76
N GLY A 177 -3.02 -13.26 13.69
CA GLY A 177 -4.42 -13.60 13.47
C GLY A 177 -5.26 -12.38 13.11
N ARG A 178 -5.02 -11.22 13.74
CA ARG A 178 -5.71 -9.96 13.40
C ARG A 178 -5.30 -9.40 12.03
N LEU A 179 -4.02 -9.49 11.68
CA LEU A 179 -3.56 -9.15 10.33
C LEU A 179 -4.22 -10.05 9.28
N LEU A 180 -4.27 -11.36 9.54
CA LEU A 180 -4.89 -12.34 8.65
C LEU A 180 -6.40 -12.10 8.50
N ALA A 181 -7.10 -11.78 9.58
CA ALA A 181 -8.50 -11.38 9.53
C ALA A 181 -8.71 -10.12 8.65
N GLY A 182 -7.87 -9.10 8.81
CA GLY A 182 -7.89 -7.91 7.94
C GLY A 182 -7.58 -8.24 6.48
N MET A 183 -6.61 -9.11 6.22
CA MET A 183 -6.27 -9.54 4.86
C MET A 183 -7.42 -10.34 4.20
N ASN A 184 -8.14 -11.15 4.97
CA ASN A 184 -9.29 -11.93 4.52
C ASN A 184 -10.60 -11.16 4.46
N ASN A 185 -10.67 -9.93 5.00
CA ASN A 185 -11.84 -9.08 4.88
C ASN A 185 -12.16 -8.76 3.40
N LEU A 186 -13.37 -9.11 2.94
CA LEU A 186 -13.84 -8.79 1.58
C LEU A 186 -15.04 -7.82 1.60
N THR A 187 -15.48 -7.37 2.77
CA THR A 187 -16.57 -6.40 2.95
C THR A 187 -16.04 -4.98 3.04
N ASP A 188 -16.77 -4.02 2.48
CA ASP A 188 -16.44 -2.57 2.49
C ASP A 188 -15.04 -2.19 2.00
N VAL A 189 -14.46 -2.99 1.11
CA VAL A 189 -13.15 -2.71 0.52
C VAL A 189 -13.20 -1.55 -0.48
N PHE A 190 -12.09 -0.82 -0.63
CA PHE A 190 -11.99 0.29 -1.59
C PHE A 190 -11.86 -0.18 -3.05
N ASP A 191 -11.47 -1.44 -3.24
CA ASP A 191 -11.23 -2.05 -4.54
C ASP A 191 -12.56 -2.40 -5.25
N LYS A 192 -12.61 -2.16 -6.56
CA LYS A 192 -13.79 -2.53 -7.38
C LYS A 192 -13.83 -4.06 -7.55
N PRO A 193 -15.00 -4.72 -7.41
CA PRO A 193 -15.16 -6.16 -7.61
C PRO A 193 -15.09 -6.54 -9.11
N SER A 194 -13.89 -6.43 -9.69
CA SER A 194 -13.59 -6.82 -11.06
C SER A 194 -13.49 -8.34 -11.22
N ALA A 195 -13.37 -8.83 -12.46
CA ALA A 195 -13.10 -10.26 -12.70
C ALA A 195 -11.76 -10.70 -12.08
N ALA A 196 -10.72 -9.88 -12.19
CA ALA A 196 -9.42 -10.14 -11.54
C ALA A 196 -9.55 -10.16 -10.01
N PHE A 197 -10.29 -9.20 -9.43
CA PHE A 197 -10.57 -9.18 -8.00
C PHE A 197 -11.24 -10.49 -7.54
N ARG A 198 -12.27 -10.94 -8.28
CA ARG A 198 -12.95 -12.20 -7.96
C ARG A 198 -12.01 -13.40 -8.06
N LYS A 199 -11.23 -13.47 -9.13
CA LYS A 199 -10.22 -14.51 -9.35
C LYS A 199 -9.19 -14.55 -8.21
N HIS A 200 -8.65 -13.42 -7.78
CA HIS A 200 -7.57 -13.42 -6.79
C HIS A 200 -8.07 -13.66 -5.36
N TRP A 201 -9.29 -13.23 -5.03
CA TRP A 201 -9.76 -13.19 -3.64
C TRP A 201 -10.81 -14.25 -3.30
N PHE A 202 -11.58 -14.73 -4.28
CA PHE A 202 -12.61 -15.76 -4.07
C PHE A 202 -12.17 -17.15 -4.55
N ASP A 203 -11.16 -17.23 -5.42
CA ASP A 203 -10.57 -18.51 -5.81
C ASP A 203 -9.50 -18.92 -4.78
N PRO A 204 -9.72 -20.01 -4.02
CA PRO A 204 -8.74 -20.47 -3.03
C PRO A 204 -7.45 -20.99 -3.66
N SER A 205 -7.43 -21.29 -4.97
CA SER A 205 -6.24 -21.77 -5.67
C SER A 205 -5.22 -20.66 -5.96
N TRP A 206 -5.64 -19.40 -6.02
CA TRP A 206 -4.77 -18.29 -6.40
C TRP A 206 -3.86 -17.85 -5.25
N TYR A 207 -4.46 -17.51 -4.11
CA TYR A 207 -3.75 -17.20 -2.87
C TYR A 207 -4.26 -18.09 -1.74
N THR A 208 -3.48 -19.13 -1.45
CA THR A 208 -3.77 -20.08 -0.38
C THR A 208 -3.72 -19.40 0.99
N ALA A 209 -4.42 -19.96 1.99
CA ALA A 209 -4.39 -19.43 3.35
C ALA A 209 -2.97 -19.35 3.94
N PRO A 210 -2.09 -20.36 3.77
CA PRO A 210 -0.70 -20.28 4.21
C PRO A 210 0.07 -19.10 3.59
N HIS A 211 -0.12 -18.78 2.30
CA HIS A 211 0.55 -17.63 1.69
C HIS A 211 0.18 -16.31 2.38
N ARG A 212 -1.10 -16.12 2.69
CA ARG A 212 -1.60 -14.92 3.37
C ARG A 212 -1.07 -14.84 4.79
N GLU A 213 -1.07 -15.96 5.50
CA GLU A 213 -0.55 -16.04 6.86
C GLU A 213 0.95 -15.75 6.91
N SER A 214 1.76 -16.31 6.00
CA SER A 214 3.20 -16.04 5.93
C SER A 214 3.50 -14.55 5.76
N VAL A 215 2.76 -13.85 4.88
CA VAL A 215 2.90 -12.38 4.72
C VAL A 215 2.55 -11.65 6.03
N CYS A 216 1.54 -12.11 6.77
CA CYS A 216 1.17 -11.51 8.06
C CYS A 216 2.28 -11.68 9.11
N TRP A 217 2.92 -12.85 9.16
CA TRP A 217 4.08 -13.10 10.02
C TRP A 217 5.29 -12.24 9.66
N GLU A 218 5.55 -12.05 8.37
CA GLU A 218 6.66 -11.21 7.92
C GLU A 218 6.43 -9.72 8.25
N ILE A 219 5.20 -9.21 8.05
CA ILE A 219 4.81 -7.86 8.48
C ILE A 219 5.02 -7.69 9.99
N LEU A 220 4.57 -8.68 10.78
CA LEU A 220 4.71 -8.68 12.23
C LEU A 220 6.19 -8.66 12.64
N ALA A 221 7.03 -9.51 12.05
CA ALA A 221 8.46 -9.58 12.33
C ALA A 221 9.16 -8.24 12.02
N ILE A 222 8.83 -7.60 10.90
CA ILE A 222 9.38 -6.28 10.53
C ILE A 222 8.91 -5.21 11.52
N ALA A 223 7.63 -5.21 11.90
CA ALA A 223 7.10 -4.25 12.87
C ALA A 223 7.74 -4.43 14.26
N GLU A 224 7.93 -5.67 14.70
CA GLU A 224 8.59 -5.98 15.98
C GLU A 224 10.07 -5.56 15.94
N GLY A 225 10.78 -5.92 14.85
CA GLY A 225 12.16 -5.52 14.62
C GLY A 225 12.34 -4.01 14.59
N LEU A 226 11.38 -3.28 14.02
CA LEU A 226 11.41 -1.81 13.96
C LEU A 226 11.35 -1.18 15.36
N HIS A 227 10.51 -1.75 16.23
CA HIS A 227 10.32 -1.28 17.59
C HIS A 227 11.45 -1.69 18.54
N ARG A 228 12.04 -2.88 18.36
CA ARG A 228 13.15 -3.38 19.18
C ARG A 228 14.52 -2.90 18.72
N SER A 229 14.80 -3.03 17.43
CA SER A 229 16.14 -2.93 16.85
C SER A 229 16.38 -1.65 16.07
N ARG A 230 15.48 -0.65 16.20
CA ARG A 230 15.59 0.70 15.62
C ARG A 230 15.31 0.68 14.09
N PRO A 231 15.50 1.78 13.32
CA PRO A 231 15.02 1.90 11.93
C PRO A 231 15.62 0.90 10.93
N PHE A 232 16.62 0.10 11.34
CA PHE A 232 17.29 -0.90 10.51
C PHE A 232 16.37 -2.00 9.98
N ALA A 233 15.22 -2.22 10.64
CA ALA A 233 14.18 -3.11 10.11
C ALA A 233 13.55 -2.60 8.81
N LEU A 234 13.74 -1.33 8.44
CA LEU A 234 13.27 -0.72 7.21
C LEU A 234 14.44 -0.53 6.25
N GLN A 235 14.64 -1.50 5.36
CA GLN A 235 15.74 -1.49 4.39
C GLN A 235 15.39 -0.64 3.18
N THR A 236 15.33 0.68 3.35
CA THR A 236 15.06 1.61 2.25
C THR A 236 15.87 2.88 2.39
N PHE A 237 16.34 3.39 1.26
CA PHE A 237 17.11 4.63 1.15
C PHE A 237 16.29 5.77 0.53
N ASP A 238 14.99 5.57 0.30
CA ASP A 238 14.13 6.61 -0.27
C ASP A 238 13.92 7.76 0.75
N PRO A 239 14.38 8.98 0.47
CA PRO A 239 14.20 10.12 1.37
C PRO A 239 12.73 10.46 1.59
N GLN A 240 11.88 10.26 0.57
CA GLN A 240 10.45 10.54 0.67
C GLN A 240 9.76 9.52 1.58
N PHE A 241 10.15 8.25 1.52
CA PHE A 241 9.73 7.25 2.50
C PHE A 241 10.07 7.71 3.92
N TRP A 242 11.33 8.07 4.18
CA TRP A 242 11.76 8.46 5.53
C TRP A 242 11.06 9.70 6.04
N LYS A 243 10.82 10.70 5.17
CA LYS A 243 10.04 11.90 5.53
C LYS A 243 8.64 11.55 6.05
N GLN A 244 8.00 10.52 5.49
CA GLN A 244 6.68 10.12 5.96
C GLN A 244 6.75 9.18 7.15
N THR A 245 7.67 8.23 7.16
CA THR A 245 7.91 7.30 8.29
C THR A 245 8.30 8.06 9.56
N PHE A 246 8.98 9.21 9.45
CA PHE A 246 9.28 10.07 10.58
C PHE A 246 8.03 10.56 11.32
N LYS A 247 6.90 10.75 10.62
CA LYS A 247 5.64 11.16 11.23
C LYS A 247 5.01 10.08 12.11
N THR A 248 5.44 8.83 11.96
CA THR A 248 4.95 7.69 12.74
C THR A 248 5.98 7.22 13.76
N ARG A 249 7.07 7.97 14.00
CA ARG A 249 8.15 7.57 14.91
C ARG A 249 7.64 7.39 16.35
N ASP A 250 6.76 8.28 16.81
CA ASP A 250 6.27 8.32 18.19
C ASP A 250 5.09 7.35 18.45
N TRP A 251 4.77 6.49 17.49
CA TRP A 251 3.71 5.50 17.65
C TRP A 251 4.17 4.32 18.49
N THR A 252 3.25 3.79 19.30
CA THR A 252 3.40 2.46 19.89
C THR A 252 3.24 1.36 18.85
N PHE A 253 3.63 0.14 19.21
CA PHE A 253 3.55 -1.06 18.43
C PHE A 253 2.09 -1.37 18.10
N SER A 254 1.23 -1.38 19.12
CA SER A 254 -0.22 -1.51 18.95
C SER A 254 -0.79 -0.47 17.98
N GLN A 255 -0.50 0.82 18.15
CA GLN A 255 -0.98 1.87 17.25
C GLN A 255 -0.53 1.62 15.80
N ARG A 256 0.72 1.22 15.59
CA ARG A 256 1.24 0.88 14.26
C ARG A 256 0.48 -0.32 13.67
N MET A 257 0.33 -1.40 14.44
CA MET A 257 -0.36 -2.61 14.00
C MET A 257 -1.82 -2.34 13.65
N GLU A 258 -2.54 -1.54 14.43
CA GLU A 258 -3.93 -1.16 14.12
C GLU A 258 -4.04 -0.45 12.77
N LYS A 259 -3.09 0.44 12.44
CA LYS A 259 -3.10 1.13 11.15
C LYS A 259 -2.75 0.21 9.98
N ILE A 260 -1.87 -0.76 10.20
CA ILE A 260 -1.56 -1.80 9.20
C ILE A 260 -2.81 -2.68 8.97
N ILE A 261 -3.44 -3.17 10.03
CA ILE A 261 -4.67 -3.98 9.96
C ILE A 261 -5.75 -3.21 9.21
N THR A 262 -5.94 -1.92 9.52
CA THR A 262 -6.88 -1.04 8.80
C THR A 262 -6.55 -0.98 7.30
N LEU A 263 -5.28 -0.80 6.93
CA LEU A 263 -4.85 -0.78 5.53
C LEU A 263 -5.17 -2.10 4.80
N LEU A 264 -4.85 -3.24 5.42
CA LEU A 264 -5.09 -4.57 4.84
C LEU A 264 -6.58 -4.88 4.73
N THR A 265 -7.37 -4.41 5.71
CA THR A 265 -8.84 -4.55 5.73
C THR A 265 -9.46 -3.90 4.51
N TYR A 266 -9.08 -2.66 4.19
CA TYR A 266 -9.73 -1.87 3.15
C TYR A 266 -9.08 -1.92 1.77
N SER A 267 -7.82 -2.37 1.64
CA SER A 267 -7.10 -2.37 0.37
C SER A 267 -6.56 -3.74 -0.05
N LYS A 268 -7.32 -4.43 -0.89
CA LYS A 268 -6.93 -5.70 -1.48
C LYS A 268 -5.87 -5.55 -2.55
N ALA A 269 -5.86 -4.47 -3.33
CA ALA A 269 -4.74 -4.18 -4.24
C ALA A 269 -3.40 -4.08 -3.50
N ARG A 270 -3.38 -3.57 -2.25
CA ARG A 270 -2.15 -3.56 -1.44
C ARG A 270 -1.77 -4.95 -0.96
N CYS A 271 -2.75 -5.74 -0.51
CA CYS A 271 -2.51 -7.13 -0.13
C CYS A 271 -1.98 -7.98 -1.31
N GLU A 272 -2.52 -7.79 -2.52
CA GLU A 272 -2.05 -8.46 -3.73
C GLU A 272 -0.58 -8.13 -4.02
N ARG A 273 -0.20 -6.87 -3.91
CA ARG A 273 1.20 -6.47 -4.10
C ARG A 273 2.14 -7.05 -3.03
N LEU A 274 1.68 -7.21 -1.79
CA LEU A 274 2.44 -7.88 -0.73
C LEU A 274 2.62 -9.37 -1.03
N LEU A 275 1.56 -10.05 -1.47
CA LEU A 275 1.59 -11.45 -1.90
C LEU A 275 2.48 -11.65 -3.14
N GLY A 276 2.62 -10.63 -3.98
CA GLY A 276 3.56 -10.58 -5.11
C GLY A 276 5.01 -10.24 -4.74
N GLY A 277 5.36 -10.22 -3.44
CA GLY A 277 6.74 -10.01 -2.99
C GLY A 277 7.21 -8.55 -2.99
N MET A 278 6.31 -7.57 -3.03
CA MET A 278 6.74 -6.18 -2.85
C MET A 278 7.21 -5.88 -1.44
N SER A 279 8.08 -4.87 -1.35
CA SER A 279 8.63 -4.35 -0.09
C SER A 279 7.57 -4.05 0.99
N MET A 280 7.56 -4.88 2.03
CA MET A 280 6.69 -4.75 3.21
C MET A 280 7.06 -3.55 4.08
N HIS A 281 8.29 -3.02 3.95
CA HIS A 281 8.77 -1.86 4.71
C HIS A 281 7.86 -0.63 4.55
N HIS A 282 7.26 -0.43 3.37
CA HIS A 282 6.32 0.67 3.14
C HIS A 282 5.05 0.56 3.97
N VAL A 283 4.53 -0.67 4.11
CA VAL A 283 3.33 -0.96 4.89
C VAL A 283 3.60 -0.76 6.37
N VAL A 284 4.74 -1.19 6.87
CA VAL A 284 5.10 -1.04 8.29
C VAL A 284 5.48 0.39 8.66
N GLY A 285 6.30 1.06 7.83
CA GLY A 285 6.81 2.40 8.12
C GLY A 285 5.73 3.48 8.04
N ASN A 286 4.81 3.38 7.08
CA ASN A 286 3.85 4.45 6.80
C ASN A 286 2.48 3.94 6.28
N PRO A 287 1.73 3.19 7.09
CA PRO A 287 0.44 2.63 6.69
C PRO A 287 -0.62 3.71 6.42
N VAL A 288 -0.60 4.85 7.14
CA VAL A 288 -1.63 5.91 7.01
C VAL A 288 -1.56 6.64 5.68
N THR A 289 -0.37 6.96 5.18
CA THR A 289 -0.24 7.60 3.86
C THR A 289 -0.69 6.64 2.77
N LEU A 290 -0.34 5.35 2.87
CA LEU A 290 -0.80 4.34 1.93
C LEU A 290 -2.33 4.21 1.94
N LEU A 291 -2.95 4.21 3.12
CA LEU A 291 -4.40 4.15 3.28
C LEU A 291 -5.09 5.38 2.65
N SER A 292 -4.58 6.57 2.94
CA SER A 292 -5.07 7.83 2.35
C SER A 292 -4.96 7.84 0.84
N SER A 293 -3.79 7.41 0.31
CA SER A 293 -3.55 7.27 -1.13
C SER A 293 -4.50 6.27 -1.78
N THR A 294 -4.68 5.08 -1.20
CA THR A 294 -5.63 4.08 -1.72
C THR A 294 -7.05 4.65 -1.77
N ARG A 295 -7.51 5.30 -0.68
CA ARG A 295 -8.84 5.93 -0.64
C ARG A 295 -9.00 7.02 -1.70
N GLY A 296 -7.98 7.87 -1.85
CA GLY A 296 -7.95 8.93 -2.87
C GLY A 296 -8.03 8.34 -4.28
N ASN A 297 -7.22 7.32 -4.57
CA ASN A 297 -7.19 6.63 -5.86
C ASN A 297 -8.53 5.95 -6.16
N ALA A 298 -9.16 5.30 -5.18
CA ALA A 298 -10.48 4.69 -5.34
C ALA A 298 -11.54 5.74 -5.73
N LYS A 299 -11.56 6.89 -5.03
CA LYS A 299 -12.46 8.00 -5.34
C LYS A 299 -12.22 8.58 -6.73
N GLN A 300 -10.97 8.80 -7.11
CA GLN A 300 -10.61 9.31 -8.44
C GLN A 300 -10.96 8.32 -9.55
N ASN A 301 -10.71 7.03 -9.32
CA ASN A 301 -11.06 5.97 -10.27
C ASN A 301 -12.58 5.88 -10.46
N ARG A 302 -13.38 5.98 -9.39
CA ARG A 302 -14.84 6.03 -9.49
C ARG A 302 -15.30 7.22 -10.33
N ARG A 303 -14.85 8.43 -10.00
CA ARG A 303 -15.18 9.65 -10.78
C ARG A 303 -14.82 9.51 -12.25
N ARG A 304 -13.66 8.92 -12.54
CA ARG A 304 -13.23 8.64 -13.91
C ARG A 304 -14.17 7.65 -14.61
N GLN A 305 -14.66 6.62 -13.92
CA GLN A 305 -15.62 5.68 -14.51
C GLN A 305 -16.97 6.34 -14.77
N ASP A 306 -17.54 7.06 -13.80
CA ASP A 306 -18.80 7.79 -13.96
C ASP A 306 -18.72 8.72 -15.19
N PHE A 307 -17.59 9.39 -15.31
CA PHE A 307 -17.29 10.26 -16.43
C PHE A 307 -17.27 9.50 -17.77
N LEU A 308 -16.56 8.37 -17.84
CA LEU A 308 -16.45 7.56 -19.05
C LEU A 308 -17.79 6.95 -19.46
N GLU A 309 -18.63 6.59 -18.49
CA GLU A 309 -19.99 6.09 -18.71
C GLU A 309 -20.88 7.18 -19.31
N ALA A 310 -20.90 8.38 -18.72
CA ALA A 310 -21.62 9.53 -19.28
C ALA A 310 -21.17 9.89 -20.70
N GLY A 311 -19.86 9.84 -20.98
CA GLY A 311 -19.34 10.07 -22.32
C GLY A 311 -19.80 9.00 -23.34
N ARG A 312 -19.91 7.74 -22.92
CA ARG A 312 -20.44 6.66 -23.77
C ARG A 312 -21.94 6.79 -24.01
N GLU A 313 -22.70 7.25 -23.02
CA GLU A 313 -24.13 7.50 -23.17
C GLU A 313 -24.39 8.68 -24.11
N ALA A 314 -23.66 9.78 -23.96
CA ALA A 314 -23.72 10.91 -24.89
C ALA A 314 -23.41 10.47 -26.33
N GLN A 315 -22.38 9.64 -26.53
CA GLN A 315 -22.04 9.10 -27.84
C GLN A 315 -23.13 8.18 -28.43
N LYS A 316 -23.95 7.52 -27.59
CA LYS A 316 -25.08 6.71 -28.06
C LYS A 316 -26.27 7.58 -28.48
N LEU A 317 -26.51 8.70 -27.78
CA LEU A 317 -27.62 9.62 -28.07
C LEU A 317 -27.33 10.46 -29.31
N ASP A 318 -26.08 10.88 -29.47
CA ASP A 318 -25.63 11.64 -30.63
C ASP A 318 -24.34 11.01 -31.19
N PRO A 319 -24.46 10.07 -32.15
CA PRO A 319 -23.32 9.45 -32.81
C PRO A 319 -22.39 10.47 -33.48
N ALA A 320 -22.88 11.67 -33.85
CA ALA A 320 -22.06 12.71 -34.47
C ALA A 320 -21.01 13.30 -33.51
N LEU A 321 -21.27 13.31 -32.19
CA LEU A 321 -20.27 13.67 -31.17
C LEU A 321 -19.08 12.70 -31.13
N GLY A 322 -19.24 11.50 -31.68
CA GLY A 322 -18.19 10.49 -31.80
C GLY A 322 -17.25 10.66 -33.00
N VAL A 323 -17.63 11.49 -33.99
CA VAL A 323 -16.97 11.63 -35.29
C VAL A 323 -16.52 13.07 -35.51
N VAL A 324 -15.67 13.57 -34.61
CA VAL A 324 -14.83 14.74 -34.93
C VAL A 324 -13.52 14.18 -35.49
N GLU A 325 -13.56 13.75 -36.75
CA GLU A 325 -12.34 13.53 -37.53
C GLU A 325 -11.77 14.91 -37.84
N ASP A 326 -10.76 15.29 -37.08
CA ASP A 326 -9.98 16.49 -37.39
C ASP A 326 -8.99 16.06 -38.48
N PRO A 327 -9.17 16.49 -39.75
CA PRO A 327 -8.39 15.97 -40.89
C PRO A 327 -6.88 16.25 -40.76
N ALA A 328 -6.49 17.18 -39.88
CA ALA A 328 -5.09 17.47 -39.58
C ALA A 328 -4.42 16.45 -38.64
N THR A 329 -5.19 15.61 -37.94
CA THR A 329 -4.66 14.62 -36.98
C THR A 329 -4.91 13.21 -37.52
N SER A 330 -4.30 12.87 -38.66
CA SER A 330 -4.41 11.51 -39.22
C SER A 330 -3.96 10.50 -38.15
N PRO A 331 -4.85 9.59 -37.72
CA PRO A 331 -4.56 8.67 -36.64
C PRO A 331 -3.38 7.76 -36.96
N ASP A 332 -3.05 7.56 -38.23
CA ASP A 332 -2.08 6.56 -38.69
C ASP A 332 -0.66 6.73 -38.12
N ASN A 333 -0.26 7.94 -37.73
CA ASN A 333 1.06 8.19 -37.12
C ASN A 333 1.08 8.19 -35.58
N LEU A 334 -0.06 8.11 -34.90
CA LEU A 334 -0.09 8.07 -33.44
C LEU A 334 0.12 6.66 -32.92
N SER A 335 1.03 6.50 -31.95
CA SER A 335 1.18 5.26 -31.21
C SER A 335 -0.15 4.83 -30.59
N ARG A 336 -0.36 3.51 -30.43
CA ARG A 336 -1.61 2.95 -29.86
C ARG A 336 -1.96 3.60 -28.51
N ASN A 337 -0.96 3.90 -27.68
CA ASN A 337 -1.12 4.58 -26.40
C ASN A 337 -1.56 6.04 -26.57
N ALA A 338 -0.99 6.76 -27.54
CA ALA A 338 -1.38 8.13 -27.84
C ALA A 338 -2.83 8.22 -28.35
N ARG A 339 -3.26 7.30 -29.22
CA ARG A 339 -4.66 7.21 -29.67
C ARG A 339 -5.63 6.95 -28.52
N GLN A 340 -5.27 6.04 -27.60
CA GLN A 340 -6.09 5.74 -26.42
C GLN A 340 -6.19 6.92 -25.45
N ASN A 341 -5.08 7.63 -25.23
CA ASN A 341 -5.06 8.83 -24.38
C ASN A 341 -5.88 9.97 -24.97
N LEU A 342 -5.76 10.22 -26.29
CA LEU A 342 -6.56 11.23 -27.00
C LEU A 342 -8.06 10.90 -26.93
N LYS A 343 -8.44 9.65 -27.21
CA LYS A 343 -9.83 9.19 -27.08
C LYS A 343 -10.37 9.37 -25.66
N ARG A 344 -9.55 9.09 -24.64
CA ARG A 344 -9.89 9.31 -23.24
C ARG A 344 -10.04 10.79 -22.89
N GLN A 345 -9.20 11.67 -23.42
CA GLN A 345 -9.31 13.12 -23.24
C GLN A 345 -10.59 13.68 -23.88
N ARG A 346 -10.90 13.26 -25.12
CA ARG A 346 -12.14 13.69 -25.79
C ARG A 346 -13.39 13.26 -25.03
N LEU A 347 -13.43 12.00 -24.57
CA LEU A 347 -14.49 11.58 -23.66
C LEU A 347 -14.54 12.52 -22.45
N LEU A 348 -13.40 12.77 -21.78
CA LEU A 348 -13.22 13.71 -20.65
C LEU A 348 -13.75 15.12 -20.87
N GLU A 349 -13.80 15.59 -22.11
CA GLU A 349 -14.37 16.89 -22.47
C GLU A 349 -15.87 16.81 -22.68
N VAL A 350 -16.36 15.79 -23.40
CA VAL A 350 -17.80 15.59 -23.67
C VAL A 350 -18.61 15.47 -22.40
N GLY A 351 -18.21 14.60 -21.46
CA GLY A 351 -18.90 14.49 -20.18
C GLY A 351 -18.78 15.75 -19.28
N ARG A 352 -17.76 16.60 -19.47
CA ARG A 352 -17.68 17.90 -18.77
C ARG A 352 -18.72 18.85 -19.34
N ALA A 353 -18.89 18.88 -20.66
CA ALA A 353 -19.91 19.66 -21.34
C ALA A 353 -21.33 19.21 -20.94
N ALA A 354 -21.61 17.90 -20.96
CA ALA A 354 -22.91 17.34 -20.55
C ALA A 354 -23.26 17.69 -19.09
N LYS A 355 -22.29 17.65 -18.17
CA LYS A 355 -22.51 18.04 -16.78
C LYS A 355 -22.85 19.53 -16.61
N ARG A 356 -22.25 20.41 -17.42
CA ARG A 356 -22.58 21.85 -17.42
C ARG A 356 -24.02 22.08 -17.85
N GLN A 357 -24.44 21.48 -18.97
CA GLN A 357 -25.82 21.59 -19.47
C GLN A 357 -26.86 21.15 -18.44
N LYS A 358 -26.59 20.09 -17.68
CA LYS A 358 -27.49 19.60 -16.63
C LYS A 358 -27.58 20.51 -15.39
N THR A 359 -26.64 21.45 -15.20
CA THR A 359 -26.65 22.39 -14.07
C THR A 359 -27.41 23.69 -14.42
N GLU A 360 -27.62 23.96 -15.71
CA GLU A 360 -28.30 25.15 -16.23
C GLU A 360 -29.82 24.93 -16.44
N LEU A 361 -30.29 23.68 -16.33
CA LEU A 361 -31.68 23.26 -16.30
C LEU A 361 -32.11 22.99 -14.85
#